data_AF-A0A3N5SZN8-F1
#
_entry.id   AF-A0A3N5SZN8-F1
#
_cell.length_a   1.000
_cell.length_b   1.000
_cell.length_c   1.000
_cell.angle_alpha   90.00
_cell.angle_beta   90.00
_cell.angle_gamma   90.00
#
_symmetry.space_group_name_H-M   'P 1'
#
loop_
_entity.id
_entity.type
_entity.pdbx_description
1 polymer ?
#
loop_
_entity_poly.entity_id
_entity_poly.type
_entity_poly.pdbx_seq_one_letter_code
_entity_poly.pdbx_strand_id
1 'polypeptide(L)'
;MAEQRSFPLIAPHGGVLINRLLDGEMCDLMRERAQMLKRVPLSPLNVADLECVSTGVYSPLTGYMGQADYTSVVHEMHLTNGLPWTVPVTLAVTDDLADSIRIGESVALAEETP
;
A
#
# COMPACT_ATOMS: atom_id res chain seq x y z
N MET A 1 43.99 19.71 0.62
CA MET A 1 43.15 18.51 0.48
C MET A 1 41.77 18.88 0.99
N ALA A 2 40.72 18.79 0.16
CA ALA A 2 39.37 19.17 0.56
C ALA A 2 38.75 18.00 1.34
N GLU A 3 38.28 18.27 2.55
CA GLU A 3 37.62 17.31 3.42
C GLU A 3 36.21 17.04 2.87
N GLN A 4 35.97 15.83 2.38
CA GLN A 4 34.67 15.42 1.84
C GLN A 4 33.67 15.32 2.99
N ARG A 5 32.81 16.33 3.15
CA ARG A 5 31.69 16.27 4.10
C ARG A 5 30.64 15.28 3.58
N SER A 6 30.52 14.14 4.27
CA SER A 6 29.40 13.21 4.08
C SER A 6 28.25 13.63 4.98
N PHE A 7 27.10 13.94 4.40
CA PHE A 7 25.85 14.15 5.15
C PHE A 7 25.09 12.82 5.21
N PRO A 8 24.58 12.41 6.39
CA PRO A 8 23.77 11.20 6.48
C PRO A 8 22.48 11.37 5.68
N LEU A 9 22.04 10.30 5.04
CA LEU A 9 20.75 10.28 4.34
C LEU A 9 19.61 10.48 5.34
N ILE A 10 18.55 11.16 4.91
CA ILE A 10 17.35 11.30 5.73
C ILE A 10 16.72 9.93 5.99
N ALA A 11 16.15 9.76 7.18
CA ALA A 11 15.38 8.55 7.47
C ALA A 11 14.08 8.53 6.64
N PRO A 12 13.57 7.34 6.29
CA PRO A 12 12.23 7.21 5.72
C PRO A 12 11.16 7.84 6.63
N HIS A 13 10.05 8.28 6.04
CA HIS A 13 8.91 8.78 6.80
C HIS A 13 8.36 7.69 7.73
N GLY A 14 8.13 8.04 9.00
CA GLY A 14 7.81 7.05 10.05
C GLY A 14 9.00 6.23 10.56
N GLY A 15 10.23 6.52 10.11
CA GLY A 15 11.48 5.95 10.61
C GLY A 15 11.89 4.62 9.97
N VAL A 16 11.01 3.95 9.23
CA VAL A 16 11.26 2.63 8.62
C VAL A 16 10.76 2.64 7.18
N LEU A 17 11.60 2.18 6.25
CA LEU A 17 11.19 1.94 4.86
C LEU A 17 10.37 0.65 4.80
N ILE A 18 9.12 0.76 4.37
CA ILE A 18 8.24 -0.38 4.19
C ILE A 18 8.52 -1.02 2.82
N ASN A 19 9.05 -2.23 2.80
CA ASN A 19 9.19 -3.02 1.57
C ASN A 19 8.26 -4.24 1.64
N ARG A 20 7.33 -4.35 0.70
CA ARG A 20 6.36 -5.45 0.61
C ARG A 20 6.55 -6.32 -0.63
N LEU A 21 7.66 -6.17 -1.34
CA LEU A 21 8.02 -7.05 -2.43
C LEU A 21 8.41 -8.42 -1.86
N LEU A 22 7.89 -9.47 -2.49
CA LEU A 22 8.23 -10.85 -2.17
C LEU A 22 9.27 -11.35 -3.17
N ASP A 23 10.24 -12.12 -2.68
CA ASP A 23 11.26 -12.80 -3.47
C ASP A 23 11.25 -14.32 -3.22
N GLY A 24 12.00 -15.04 -4.07
CA GLY A 24 12.19 -16.49 -3.97
C GLY A 24 10.91 -17.31 -3.86
N GLU A 25 10.98 -18.37 -3.06
CA GLU A 25 9.90 -19.36 -2.88
C GLU A 25 8.60 -18.73 -2.33
N MET A 26 8.70 -17.68 -1.51
CA MET A 26 7.53 -17.02 -0.95
C MET A 26 6.74 -16.28 -2.03
N CYS A 27 7.43 -15.70 -3.02
CA CYS A 27 6.79 -15.06 -4.17
C CYS A 27 5.98 -16.07 -4.98
N ASP A 28 6.55 -17.25 -5.24
CA ASP A 28 5.89 -18.31 -5.99
C ASP A 28 4.66 -18.86 -5.24
N LEU A 29 4.80 -19.15 -3.95
CA LEU A 29 3.71 -19.60 -3.09
C LEU A 29 2.55 -18.60 -3.03
N MET A 30 2.84 -17.31 -2.86
CA MET A 30 1.80 -16.28 -2.83
C MET A 30 1.16 -16.07 -4.20
N ARG A 31 1.90 -16.25 -5.29
CA ARG A 31 1.35 -16.21 -6.66
C ARG A 31 0.36 -17.35 -6.90
N GLU A 32 0.68 -18.57 -6.48
CA GLU A 32 -0.24 -19.72 -6.53
C GLU A 32 -1.48 -19.48 -5.67
N ARG A 33 -1.29 -19.00 -4.43
CA ARG A 33 -2.41 -18.66 -3.54
C ARG A 33 -3.32 -17.61 -4.18
N ALA A 34 -2.75 -16.56 -4.79
CA ALA A 34 -3.51 -15.48 -5.41
C ALA A 34 -4.41 -15.97 -6.57
N GLN A 35 -4.05 -17.05 -7.27
CA GLN A 35 -4.90 -17.65 -8.30
C GLN A 35 -6.20 -18.22 -7.76
N MET A 36 -6.23 -18.60 -6.48
CA MET A 36 -7.41 -19.16 -5.80
C MET A 36 -8.26 -18.11 -5.08
N LEU A 37 -7.78 -16.86 -5.00
CA LEU A 37 -8.49 -15.78 -4.33
C LEU A 37 -9.44 -15.07 -5.30
N LYS A 38 -10.51 -14.48 -4.74
CA LYS A 38 -11.32 -13.52 -5.47
C LYS A 38 -10.44 -12.37 -5.94
N ARG A 39 -10.59 -11.99 -7.21
CA ARG A 39 -9.85 -10.90 -7.82
C ARG A 39 -10.57 -9.57 -7.62
N VAL A 40 -9.82 -8.55 -7.26
CA VAL A 40 -10.23 -7.15 -7.30
C VAL A 40 -9.45 -6.49 -8.45
N PRO A 41 -10.14 -6.03 -9.52
CA PRO A 41 -9.47 -5.40 -10.64
C PRO A 41 -8.86 -4.06 -10.22
N LEU A 42 -7.66 -3.77 -10.71
CA LEU A 42 -6.98 -2.52 -10.46
C LEU A 42 -7.11 -1.59 -11.67
N SER A 43 -7.52 -0.36 -11.42
CA SER A 43 -7.36 0.73 -12.40
C SER A 43 -5.88 1.13 -12.51
N PRO A 44 -5.46 1.84 -13.57
CA PRO A 44 -4.09 2.33 -13.70
C PRO A 44 -3.62 3.17 -12.50
N LEU A 45 -4.52 3.95 -11.90
CA LEU A 45 -4.20 4.72 -10.69
C LEU A 45 -3.95 3.79 -9.49
N ASN A 46 -4.75 2.73 -9.33
CA ASN A 46 -4.56 1.78 -8.24
C ASN A 46 -3.29 0.93 -8.43
N VAL A 47 -2.88 0.67 -9.67
CA VAL A 47 -1.58 0.03 -9.94
C VAL A 47 -0.44 0.92 -9.48
N ALA A 48 -0.48 2.22 -9.80
CA ALA A 48 0.53 3.19 -9.36
C ALA A 48 0.59 3.33 -7.83
N ASP A 49 -0.57 3.40 -7.16
CA ASP A 49 -0.64 3.41 -5.69
C ASP A 49 -0.10 2.13 -5.08
N LEU A 50 -0.42 0.96 -5.66
CA LEU A 50 0.08 -0.33 -5.21
C LEU A 50 1.60 -0.43 -5.34
N GLU A 51 2.17 0.09 -6.43
CA GLU A 51 3.62 0.21 -6.60
C GLU A 51 4.23 1.11 -5.50
N CYS A 52 3.63 2.27 -5.23
CA CYS A 52 4.10 3.17 -4.18
C CYS A 52 4.05 2.54 -2.78
N VAL A 53 2.98 1.79 -2.47
CA VAL A 53 2.83 1.07 -1.21
C VAL A 53 3.82 -0.10 -1.10
N SER A 54 4.04 -0.84 -2.19
CA SER A 54 4.87 -2.04 -2.17
C SER A 54 6.37 -1.75 -2.11
N THR A 55 6.82 -0.66 -2.72
CA THR A 55 8.23 -0.24 -2.80
C THR A 55 8.65 0.71 -1.66
N GLY A 56 7.69 1.17 -0.87
CA GLY A 56 7.96 2.01 0.30
C GLY A 56 7.97 3.51 0.04
N VAL A 57 7.62 3.96 -1.17
CA VAL A 57 7.37 5.37 -1.49
C VAL A 57 6.35 5.96 -0.51
N TYR A 58 5.34 5.17 -0.12
CA TYR A 58 4.32 5.57 0.83
C TYR A 58 4.57 5.13 2.27
N SER A 59 5.81 4.83 2.67
CA SER A 59 6.13 4.62 4.08
C SER A 59 5.60 5.81 4.91
N PRO A 60 4.86 5.58 6.01
CA PRO A 60 4.74 4.35 6.79
C PRO A 60 3.59 3.41 6.38
N LEU A 61 2.85 3.69 5.32
CA LEU A 61 1.70 2.88 4.91
C LEU A 61 2.14 1.46 4.57
N THR A 62 1.36 0.48 5.04
CA THR A 62 1.59 -0.95 4.79
C THR A 62 0.52 -1.58 3.88
N GLY A 63 -0.39 -0.75 3.39
CA GLY A 63 -1.56 -1.14 2.59
C GLY A 63 -2.42 0.08 2.30
N TYR A 64 -3.55 -0.13 1.63
CA TYR A 64 -4.59 0.89 1.52
C TYR A 64 -5.15 1.25 2.90
N MET A 65 -5.58 2.50 3.08
CA MET A 65 -6.06 3.00 4.36
C MET A 65 -7.36 2.31 4.78
N GLY A 66 -7.41 1.90 6.05
CA GLY A 66 -8.66 1.58 6.73
C GLY A 66 -9.44 2.86 7.08
N GLN A 67 -10.69 2.69 7.51
CA GLN A 67 -11.59 3.82 7.78
C GLN A 67 -11.02 4.83 8.79
N ALA A 68 -10.35 4.37 9.84
CA ALA A 68 -9.81 5.25 10.88
C ALA A 68 -8.70 6.19 10.34
N ASP A 69 -7.72 5.64 9.59
CA ASP A 69 -6.69 6.45 8.95
C ASP A 69 -7.26 7.36 7.88
N TYR A 70 -8.22 6.87 7.07
CA TYR A 70 -8.91 7.69 6.09
C TYR A 70 -9.56 8.92 6.72
N THR A 71 -10.39 8.72 7.75
CA THR A 71 -11.09 9.81 8.44
C THR A 71 -10.11 10.79 9.08
N SER A 72 -9.05 10.28 9.72
CA SER A 72 -8.01 11.12 10.32
C SER A 72 -7.26 11.95 9.27
N VAL A 73 -6.91 11.37 8.13
CA VAL A 73 -6.23 12.11 7.04
C VAL A 73 -7.13 13.19 6.46
N VAL A 74 -8.41 12.88 6.22
CA VAL A 74 -9.36 13.83 5.63
C VAL A 74 -9.60 15.04 6.52
N HIS A 75 -9.72 14.84 7.84
CA HIS A 75 -10.08 15.91 8.76
C HIS A 75 -8.89 16.58 9.44
N GLU A 76 -7.85 15.80 9.75
CA GLU A 76 -6.72 16.24 10.59
C GLU A 76 -5.41 16.29 9.82
N MET A 77 -5.34 15.81 8.57
CA MET A 77 -4.11 15.74 7.77
C MET A 77 -2.99 14.90 8.44
N HIS A 78 -3.39 13.92 9.25
CA HIS A 78 -2.49 13.00 9.93
C HIS A 78 -3.05 11.58 9.89
N LEU A 79 -2.15 10.59 9.88
CA LEU A 79 -2.50 9.21 10.20
C LEU A 79 -2.92 9.09 11.66
N THR A 80 -3.60 8.01 12.02
CA THR A 80 -4.05 7.76 13.40
C THR A 80 -2.90 7.63 14.40
N ASN A 81 -1.69 7.30 13.93
CA ASN A 81 -0.48 7.28 14.74
C ASN A 81 0.18 8.67 14.92
N GLY A 82 -0.44 9.73 14.42
CA GLY A 82 0.02 11.12 14.54
C GLY A 82 1.06 11.55 13.52
N LEU A 83 1.43 10.71 12.55
CA LEU A 83 2.35 11.12 11.47
C LEU A 83 1.62 11.98 10.42
N PRO A 84 2.22 13.08 9.95
CA PRO A 84 1.63 13.91 8.90
C PRO A 84 1.38 13.12 7.62
N TRP A 85 0.17 13.25 7.08
CA TRP A 85 -0.24 12.66 5.80
C TRP A 85 -1.52 13.33 5.31
N THR A 86 -1.52 13.89 4.10
CA THR A 86 -2.58 14.80 3.63
C THR A 86 -3.48 14.24 2.53
N VAL A 87 -3.11 13.10 1.91
CA VAL A 87 -3.81 12.56 0.74
C VAL A 87 -4.27 11.14 1.02
N PRO A 88 -5.59 10.85 1.08
CA PRO A 88 -6.07 9.50 1.31
C PRO A 88 -5.60 8.52 0.22
N VAL A 89 -5.11 7.35 0.62
CA VAL A 89 -4.70 6.26 -0.28
C VAL A 89 -5.70 5.11 -0.12
N THR A 90 -6.66 5.02 -1.03
CA THR A 90 -7.81 4.09 -0.93
C THR A 90 -7.98 3.26 -2.20
N LEU A 91 -8.52 2.05 -2.06
CA LEU A 91 -8.90 1.20 -3.19
C LEU A 91 -10.42 1.25 -3.37
N ALA A 92 -10.88 2.14 -4.24
CA ALA A 92 -12.30 2.23 -4.57
C ALA A 92 -12.72 1.04 -5.46
N VAL A 93 -13.86 0.44 -5.14
CA VAL A 93 -14.47 -0.66 -5.89
C VAL A 93 -15.96 -0.39 -6.09
N THR A 94 -16.62 -1.16 -6.95
CA THR A 94 -18.07 -1.10 -7.11
C THR A 94 -18.78 -1.65 -5.86
N ASP A 95 -20.00 -1.19 -5.61
CA ASP A 95 -20.85 -1.68 -4.50
C ASP A 95 -21.04 -3.20 -4.58
N ASP A 96 -21.33 -3.73 -5.78
CA ASP A 96 -21.48 -5.18 -6.00
C ASP A 96 -20.23 -5.98 -5.59
N LEU A 97 -19.04 -5.45 -5.86
CA LEU A 97 -17.79 -6.11 -5.50
C LEU A 97 -17.55 -6.03 -3.98
N ALA A 98 -17.81 -4.86 -3.39
CA ALA A 98 -17.70 -4.63 -1.94
C ALA A 98 -18.61 -5.58 -1.16
N ASP A 99 -19.89 -5.70 -1.56
CA ASP A 99 -20.87 -6.57 -0.92
C ASP A 99 -20.51 -8.05 -1.03
N SER A 100 -19.72 -8.41 -2.04
CA SER A 100 -19.24 -9.78 -2.21
C SER A 100 -18.09 -10.15 -1.26
N ILE A 101 -17.37 -9.18 -0.69
CA ILE A 101 -16.14 -9.39 0.09
C ILE A 101 -16.43 -9.20 1.58
N ARG A 102 -15.97 -10.13 2.41
CA ARG A 102 -16.13 -10.04 3.87
C ARG A 102 -14.91 -9.44 4.55
N ILE A 103 -15.12 -8.77 5.67
CA ILE A 103 -14.01 -8.33 6.54
C ILE A 103 -13.19 -9.54 6.97
N GLY A 104 -11.87 -9.47 6.77
CA GLY A 104 -10.93 -10.55 7.05
C GLY A 104 -10.72 -11.54 5.89
N GLU A 105 -11.48 -11.43 4.80
CA GLU A 105 -11.26 -12.20 3.58
C GLU A 105 -9.98 -11.73 2.88
N SER A 106 -9.20 -12.68 2.35
CA SER A 106 -8.05 -12.37 1.49
C SER A 106 -8.51 -12.27 0.05
N VAL A 107 -8.10 -11.21 -0.64
CA VAL A 107 -8.38 -10.99 -2.07
C VAL A 107 -7.07 -10.84 -2.85
N ALA A 108 -7.10 -11.15 -4.14
CA ALA A 108 -6.00 -10.89 -5.07
C ALA A 108 -6.23 -9.55 -5.78
N LEU A 109 -5.27 -8.64 -5.67
CA LEU A 109 -5.25 -7.41 -6.46
C LEU A 109 -4.56 -7.71 -7.79
N ALA A 110 -5.24 -7.46 -8.91
CA ALA A 110 -4.70 -7.75 -10.23
C ALA A 110 -5.17 -6.72 -11.25
N GLU A 111 -4.34 -6.42 -12.24
CA GLU A 111 -4.79 -5.73 -13.44
C GLU A 111 -5.91 -6.51 -14.12
N GLU A 112 -6.78 -5.80 -14.85
CA GLU A 112 -7.76 -6.47 -15.70
C GLU A 112 -7.03 -7.38 -16.68
N THR A 113 -7.46 -8.64 -16.74
CA THR A 113 -6.92 -9.56 -17.75
C THR A 113 -7.43 -9.09 -19.11
N PRO A 114 -6.57 -8.95 -20.14
CA PRO A 114 -7.01 -8.60 -21.49
C PRO A 114 -8.12 -9.52 -22.02
#